data_AF-A0A8J7GG97-F1
#
_entry.id   AF-A0A8J7GG97-F1
#
_cell.length_a   1.000
_cell.length_b   1.000
_cell.length_c   1.000
_cell.angle_alpha   90.00
_cell.angle_beta   90.00
_cell.angle_gamma   90.00
#
_symmetry.space_group_name_H-M   'P 1'
#
loop_
_entity.id
_entity.type
_entity.pdbx_description
1 polymer ?
#
loop_
_entity_poly.entity_id
_entity_poly.type
_entity_poly.pdbx_seq_one_letter_code
_entity_poly.pdbx_strand_id
1 'polypeptide(L)' 'MELDRRGAELLFQVLTEREENASVAIASNESFSGWTKTFTDPRLCAAIVDRLTFGGNIIQTGTESYRLAHTRAQLAAAA' A
#
# COMPACT_ATOMS: atom_id res chain seq x y z
N MET A 1 0.18 -7.08 9.22
CA MET A 1 1.46 -6.48 9.66
C MET A 1 1.05 -5.18 10.30
N GLU A 2 0.82 -5.18 11.61
CA GLU A 2 0.47 -3.97 12.34
C GLU A 2 1.78 -3.23 12.62
N LEU A 3 1.87 -1.97 12.18
CA LEU A 3 2.96 -1.12 12.62
C LEU A 3 2.69 -0.76 14.08
N ASP A 4 3.72 -0.79 14.91
CA ASP A 4 3.62 -0.14 16.20
C ASP A 4 3.42 1.37 15.97
N ARG A 5 2.88 2.07 16.97
CA ARG A 5 2.55 3.49 16.87
C ARG A 5 3.72 4.31 16.32
N ARG A 6 4.95 4.02 16.77
CA ARG A 6 6.16 4.69 16.34
C ARG A 6 6.48 4.41 14.86
N GLY A 7 6.33 3.17 14.40
CA GLY A 7 6.50 2.83 12.99
C GLY A 7 5.49 3.55 12.08
N ALA A 8 4.24 3.67 12.51
CA ALA A 8 3.22 4.42 11.78
C ALA A 8 3.54 5.92 11.71
N GLU A 9 4.03 6.51 12.80
CA GLU A 9 4.46 7.92 12.86
C GLU A 9 5.67 8.19 11.95
N LEU A 10 6.66 7.29 11.91
CA LEU A 10 7.81 7.40 11.01
C LEU A 10 7.41 7.31 9.53
N LEU A 11 6.51 6.38 9.20
CA LEU A 11 5.99 6.27 7.83
C LEU A 11 5.17 7.50 7.44
N PHE A 12 4.37 8.05 8.36
CA PHE A 12 3.66 9.31 8.16
C PHE A 12 4.64 10.44 7.83
N GLN A 13 5.71 10.59 8.61
CA GLN A 13 6.72 11.62 8.38
C GLN A 13 7.33 11.52 6.98
N VAL A 14 7.72 10.32 6.53
CA VAL A 14 8.29 10.12 5.18
C VAL A 14 7.30 10.51 4.08
N LEU A 15 6.01 10.17 4.24
CA LEU A 15 4.99 10.52 3.26
C LEU A 15 4.70 12.02 3.23
N THR A 16 4.68 12.67 4.40
CA THR A 16 4.50 14.12 4.51
C THR A 16 5.68 14.90 3.95
N GLU A 17 6.93 14.47 4.20
CA GLU A 17 8.11 15.15 3.63
C GLU A 17 8.16 15.08 2.10
N ARG A 18 7.57 14.04 1.52
CA ARG A 18 7.50 13.86 0.06
C ARG A 18 6.29 14.52 -0.59
N GLU A 19 5.26 14.84 0.18
CA GLU A 19 4.09 15.56 -0.29
C GLU A 19 4.51 16.82 -1.05
N GLU A 20 4.04 16.97 -2.29
CA GLU A 20 4.37 18.08 -3.21
C GLU A 20 5.87 18.31 -3.52
N ASN A 21 6.77 17.50 -2.95
CA ASN A 21 8.22 17.63 -3.13
C ASN A 21 8.80 16.53 -4.03
N ALA A 22 8.28 15.29 -3.94
CA ALA A 22 8.80 14.15 -4.70
C ALA A 22 7.74 13.07 -4.92
N SER A 23 7.81 12.38 -6.05
CA SER A 23 6.89 11.27 -6.35
C SER A 23 7.08 10.08 -5.41
N VAL A 24 5.98 9.41 -5.10
CA VAL A 24 5.94 8.16 -4.31
C VAL A 24 5.11 7.13 -5.07
N ALA A 25 5.62 5.90 -5.15
CA ALA A 25 4.86 4.74 -5.62
C ALA A 25 4.55 3.84 -4.43
N ILE A 26 3.27 3.49 -4.24
CA ILE A 26 2.80 2.65 -3.14
C ILE A 26 2.01 1.49 -3.72
N ALA A 27 2.31 0.27 -3.27
CA ALA A 27 1.52 -0.92 -3.57
C ALA A 27 0.82 -1.38 -2.29
N SER A 28 -0.49 -1.53 -2.33
CA SER A 28 -1.32 -2.02 -1.23
C SER A 28 -2.23 -3.12 -1.73
N ASN A 29 -2.35 -4.21 -0.96
CA ASN A 29 -3.35 -5.25 -1.16
C ASN A 29 -4.66 -4.97 -0.41
N GLU A 30 -4.71 -3.90 0.38
CA GLU A 30 -5.89 -3.42 1.12
C GLU A 30 -6.42 -2.13 0.48
N SER A 31 -7.74 -1.93 0.59
CA SER A 31 -8.36 -0.64 0.24
C SER A 31 -8.00 0.43 1.26
N PHE A 32 -8.17 1.71 0.92
CA PHE A 32 -7.90 2.81 1.86
C PHE A 32 -8.69 2.71 3.16
N SER A 33 -9.91 2.15 3.13
CA SER A 33 -10.70 1.88 4.34
C SER A 33 -10.01 0.88 5.29
N GLY A 34 -9.23 -0.06 4.76
CA GLY A 34 -8.47 -1.04 5.52
C GLY A 34 -7.17 -0.51 6.12
N TRP A 35 -6.74 0.71 5.74
CA TRP A 35 -5.47 1.29 6.20
C TRP A 35 -5.47 1.69 7.68
N THR A 36 -6.63 1.80 8.31
CA THR A 36 -6.76 2.00 9.76
C THR A 36 -6.13 0.87 10.59
N LYS A 37 -5.95 -0.32 10.00
CA LYS A 37 -5.20 -1.44 10.61
C LYS A 37 -3.69 -1.17 10.67
N THR A 38 -3.16 -0.38 9.74
CA THR A 38 -1.74 -0.05 9.62
C THR A 38 -1.43 1.29 10.29
N PHE A 39 -2.28 2.29 10.07
CA PHE A 39 -2.23 3.60 10.69
C PHE A 39 -3.28 3.64 11.80
N THR A 40 -2.88 3.20 12.99
CA THR A 40 -3.78 2.99 14.14
C THR A 40 -4.48 4.26 14.63
N ASP A 41 -3.99 5.44 14.24
CA ASP A 41 -4.69 6.72 14.43
C ASP A 41 -5.55 7.03 13.19
N PRO A 42 -6.89 7.04 13.31
CA PRO A 42 -7.80 7.33 12.21
C PRO A 42 -7.58 8.71 11.56
N ARG A 43 -7.13 9.71 12.34
CA ARG A 43 -6.86 11.05 11.83
C ARG A 43 -5.61 11.05 10.96
N LEU A 44 -4.55 10.36 11.38
CA LEU A 44 -3.33 10.21 10.57
C LEU A 44 -3.62 9.41 9.30
N CYS A 45 -4.41 8.34 9.40
CA CYS A 45 -4.83 7.55 8.24
C CYS A 45 -5.56 8.40 7.20
N ALA A 46 -6.58 9.17 7.63
CA ALA A 46 -7.33 10.04 6.74
C ALA A 46 -6.44 11.10 6.09
N ALA A 47 -5.54 11.72 6.86
CA ALA A 47 -4.64 12.74 6.37
C ALA A 47 -3.59 12.21 5.38
N ILE A 48 -3.18 10.94 5.47
CA ILE A 48 -2.31 10.31 4.45
C ILE A 48 -3.11 10.03 3.17
N VAL A 49 -4.30 9.46 3.28
CA VAL A 49 -5.14 9.12 2.12
C VAL A 49 -5.47 10.38 1.32
N ASP A 50 -5.83 11.47 2.00
CA ASP A 50 -6.07 12.77 1.38
C ASP A 50 -4.87 13.24 0.54
N ARG A 51 -3.68 13.32 1.15
CA ARG A 51 -2.42 13.71 0.47
C ARG A 51 -2.08 12.84 -0.74
N LEU A 52 -2.21 11.52 -0.61
CA LEU A 52 -1.89 10.58 -1.68
C LEU A 52 -2.87 10.66 -2.85
N THR A 53 -4.12 11.03 -2.60
CA THR A 53 -5.18 11.07 -3.62
C THR A 53 -5.33 12.43 -4.29
N PHE A 54 -4.80 13.51 -3.71
CA PHE A 54 -4.87 14.86 -4.29
C PHE A 54 -4.27 14.96 -5.70
N GLY A 55 -3.09 14.37 -5.92
CA GLY A 55 -2.40 14.34 -7.22
C GLY A 55 -1.99 12.94 -7.69
N GLY A 56 -2.52 11.89 -7.04
CA GLY A 56 -2.14 10.50 -7.29
C GLY A 56 -2.92 9.84 -8.41
N ASN A 57 -2.29 8.85 -9.07
CA ASN A 57 -2.97 7.95 -10.00
C ASN A 57 -3.18 6.60 -9.31
N ILE A 58 -4.43 6.14 -9.23
CA ILE A 58 -4.77 4.84 -8.65
C ILE A 58 -4.81 3.80 -9.77
N ILE A 59 -3.92 2.80 -9.67
CA ILE A 59 -3.85 1.69 -10.63
C ILE A 59 -4.35 0.43 -9.95
N GLN A 60 -5.45 -0.14 -10.48
CA GLN A 60 -5.96 -1.43 -10.03
C GLN A 60 -5.26 -2.55 -10.79
N THR A 61 -4.46 -3.35 -10.08
CA THR A 61 -3.64 -4.42 -10.68
C THR A 61 -4.38 -5.73 -10.90
N GLY A 62 -5.64 -5.85 -10.47
CA GLY A 62 -6.42 -7.07 -10.52
C GLY A 62 -6.10 -8.06 -9.39
N THR A 63 -6.60 -9.29 -9.52
CA THR A 63 -6.53 -10.34 -8.47
C THR A 63 -5.70 -11.56 -8.88
N GLU A 64 -5.16 -11.56 -10.10
CA GLU A 64 -4.39 -12.69 -10.62
C GLU A 64 -3.01 -12.77 -9.99
N SER A 65 -2.70 -13.92 -9.39
CA SER A 65 -1.39 -14.18 -8.79
C SER A 65 -0.43 -14.76 -9.83
N TYR A 66 0.52 -13.94 -10.29
CA TYR A 66 1.62 -14.38 -11.14
C TYR A 66 2.45 -15.51 -10.51
N ARG A 67 2.66 -15.46 -9.19
CA ARG A 67 3.37 -16.50 -8.44
C ARG A 67 2.65 -17.85 -8.56
N LEU A 68 1.33 -17.86 -8.39
CA LEU A 68 0.53 -19.09 -8.51
C LEU A 68 0.53 -19.63 -9.94
N ALA A 69 0.36 -18.76 -10.94
CA ALA A 69 0.40 -19.15 -12.34
C ALA A 69 1.75 -19.80 -12.70
N HIS A 70 2.86 -19.21 -12.24
CA HIS A 70 4.20 -19.76 -12.44
C HIS A 70 4.36 -21.15 -11.82
N THR A 71 3.96 -21.33 -10.56
CA THR A 71 4.03 -22.64 -9.89
C THR A 71 3.16 -23.69 -10.58
N ARG A 72 1.94 -23.34 -11.02
CA ARG A 72 1.07 -24.26 -11.76
C ARG A 72 1.68 -24.69 -13.10
N ALA A 73 2.31 -23.77 -13.81
CA ALA A 73 2.99 -24.08 -15.07
C ALA A 73 4.16 -25.05 -14.88
N GLN A 74 4.96 -24.85 -13.82
CA GLN A 74 6.06 -25.76 -13.48
C GLN A 74 5.58 -27.17 -13.12
N LEU A 75 4.51 -27.28 -12.33
CA LEU A 75 3.92 -28.58 -11.97
C LEU A 75 3.35 -29.31 -13.18
N ALA A 76 2.70 -28.60 -14.10
CA ALA A 76 2.16 -29.18 -15.32
C ALA A 76 3.25 -29.68 -16.29
N ALA A 77 4.42 -29.03 -16.33
CA ALA A 77 5.55 -29.45 -17.16
C ALA A 77 6.33 -30.65 -16.59
N ALA A 78 6.17 -30.94 -15.31
CA ALA A 78 6.82 -32.06 -14.62
C ALA A 78 5.97 -33.35 -14.62
N ALA A 79 4.72 -33.28 -15.08
CA ALA A 79 3.79 -34.39 -15.23
C ALA A 79 3.82 -34.93 -16.67
#